data_AF-A0AAE1IMF8-F1
#
_entry.id   AF-A0AAE1IMF8-F1
#
_cell.length_a   1.000
_cell.length_b   1.000
_cell.length_c   1.000
_cell.angle_alpha   90.00
_cell.angle_beta   90.00
_cell.angle_gamma   90.00
#
_symmetry.space_group_name_H-M   'P 1'
#
loop_
_entity.id
_entity.type
_entity.pdbx_description
1 polymer ?
#
loop_
_entity_poly.entity_id
_entity_poly.type
_entity_poly.pdbx_seq_one_letter_code
_entity_poly.pdbx_strand_id
1 'polypeptide(L)'
;MADETEPVQDLAVKDISFPVDYSFVIEFMVGQETPEFEYDSPSESSSDENPRPPRLWACPVKEKDPSAVILDKCKDLLVRHGESVAICRDPSSPETTMAYFPEEDGPPMGLGGHWFIEPSATTYPRRHSPESYEWFGVRLRSPTYREPELVDKMTPVQWILRLLRATLVIHLNSTCRFNVHVKPALMPISLLTAKKMTTLVWVLEKELLERVCPNSYGLPYPHVKTLETCSRISSLVWYGSGGRSRQQDPLRAAISKQHLPDLRNMDLLTRLELVWDAGSTDELAKGLLGTNGAATSFGIRPVGKYTHGPTFEFGYSLWHPYRDLDASQYWIDLSIHLLRATARNADSFKQYISQLDDLIHGFSVNSTPSTHRWKSLLSTLGLTDEWSAPWEAIVDHYKAGHRLAYRWVDRQEFLIPYQQENPGRGTAQR
;
A
#
# COMPACT_ATOMS: atom_id res chain seq x y z
N MET A 1 -11.13 36.42 -36.81
CA MET A 1 -10.63 35.08 -36.42
C MET A 1 -9.84 35.28 -35.16
N ALA A 2 -10.53 35.23 -34.01
CA ALA A 2 -9.90 35.21 -32.71
C ALA A 2 -10.02 33.77 -32.23
N ASP A 3 -8.87 33.16 -31.95
CA ASP A 3 -8.71 31.81 -31.44
C ASP A 3 -9.00 31.86 -29.93
N GLU A 4 -10.26 31.60 -29.56
CA GLU A 4 -10.64 31.43 -28.16
C GLU A 4 -10.19 30.04 -27.72
N THR A 5 -8.96 29.97 -27.21
CA THR A 5 -8.50 28.83 -26.43
C THR A 5 -9.33 28.79 -25.15
N GLU A 6 -10.29 27.86 -25.09
CA GLU A 6 -11.05 27.60 -23.88
C GLU A 6 -10.08 27.38 -22.70
N PRO A 7 -10.32 28.02 -21.54
CA PRO A 7 -9.49 27.81 -20.38
C PRO A 7 -9.65 26.35 -19.94
N VAL A 8 -8.57 25.57 -20.02
CA VAL A 8 -8.46 24.26 -19.37
C VAL A 8 -8.82 24.46 -17.91
N GLN A 9 -10.03 24.05 -17.52
CA GLN A 9 -10.46 24.07 -16.14
C GLN A 9 -9.43 23.30 -15.33
N ASP A 10 -8.88 23.95 -14.31
CA ASP A 10 -7.84 23.42 -13.44
C ASP A 10 -8.34 22.13 -12.77
N LEU A 11 -7.92 20.99 -13.32
CA LEU A 11 -8.39 19.65 -12.93
C LEU A 11 -7.91 19.27 -11.53
N ALA A 12 -6.88 19.96 -11.02
CA ALA A 12 -6.21 19.60 -9.79
C ALA A 12 -7.17 19.58 -8.60
N VAL A 13 -7.04 18.53 -7.79
CA VAL A 13 -7.72 18.45 -6.50
C VAL A 13 -7.06 19.48 -5.56
N LYS A 14 -7.68 20.66 -5.42
CA LYS A 14 -7.17 21.74 -4.55
C LYS A 14 -7.84 21.81 -3.18
N ASP A 15 -8.86 20.99 -2.95
CA ASP A 15 -9.69 21.12 -1.76
C ASP A 15 -9.11 20.33 -0.57
N ILE A 16 -8.36 21.03 0.28
CA ILE A 16 -7.76 20.49 1.51
C ILE A 16 -8.84 20.28 2.60
N SER A 17 -10.10 20.68 2.36
CA SER A 17 -11.15 20.64 3.39
C SER A 17 -11.69 19.24 3.71
N PHE A 18 -11.25 18.19 2.99
CA PHE A 18 -11.65 16.80 3.25
C PHE A 18 -10.55 16.08 4.05
N PRO A 19 -10.63 16.06 5.39
CA PRO A 19 -9.59 15.45 6.21
C PRO A 19 -9.57 13.94 6.01
N VAL A 20 -8.38 13.38 5.85
CA VAL A 20 -8.15 11.95 5.66
C VAL A 20 -7.35 11.38 6.82
N ASP A 21 -7.85 10.27 7.34
CA ASP A 21 -7.12 9.40 8.26
C ASP A 21 -6.42 8.32 7.43
N TYR A 22 -5.17 8.02 7.74
CA TYR A 22 -4.41 6.96 7.09
C TYR A 22 -3.70 6.06 8.10
N SER A 23 -3.45 4.81 7.73
CA SER A 23 -2.47 3.94 8.38
C SER A 23 -1.75 3.14 7.31
N PHE A 24 -0.68 2.46 7.68
CA PHE A 24 0.07 1.63 6.74
C PHE A 24 0.42 0.30 7.38
N VAL A 25 0.74 -0.66 6.52
CA VAL A 25 1.18 -1.99 6.89
C VAL A 25 2.49 -2.25 6.17
N ILE A 26 3.53 -2.59 6.93
CA ILE A 26 4.79 -3.09 6.40
C ILE A 26 4.88 -4.59 6.67
N GLU A 27 5.26 -5.35 5.65
CA GLU A 27 5.59 -6.76 5.80
C GLU A 27 7.08 -6.98 5.51
N PHE A 28 7.79 -7.62 6.44
CA PHE A 28 9.24 -7.82 6.38
C PHE A 28 9.66 -9.12 7.06
N MET A 29 10.93 -9.51 6.93
CA MET A 29 11.44 -10.70 7.59
C MET A 29 12.46 -10.36 8.66
N VAL A 30 12.43 -11.10 9.77
CA VAL A 30 13.44 -11.06 10.83
C VAL A 30 14.19 -12.38 10.86
N GLY A 31 15.50 -12.32 11.01
CA GLY A 31 16.36 -13.50 11.02
C GLY A 31 16.36 -14.25 12.36
N GLN A 32 16.37 -15.57 12.30
CA GLN A 32 16.80 -16.48 13.37
C GLN A 32 18.17 -17.05 13.00
N GLU A 33 19.08 -17.08 13.98
CA GLU A 33 20.42 -17.66 13.80
C GLU A 33 20.33 -19.15 13.45
N THR A 34 21.23 -19.61 12.58
CA THR A 34 21.36 -21.04 12.25
C THR A 34 22.43 -21.70 13.13
N PRO A 35 22.39 -23.04 13.34
CA PRO A 35 23.39 -23.73 14.16
C PRO A 35 24.83 -23.59 13.63
N GLU A 36 24.96 -23.36 12.32
CA GLU A 36 26.24 -23.17 11.64
C GLU A 36 26.81 -21.75 11.87
N PHE A 37 25.96 -20.81 12.31
CA PHE A 37 26.28 -19.40 12.51
C PHE A 37 25.67 -18.90 13.84
N GLU A 38 26.21 -19.35 14.97
CA GLU A 38 25.89 -18.75 16.28
C GLU A 38 26.65 -17.42 16.39
N TYR A 39 25.95 -16.31 16.15
CA TYR A 39 26.52 -14.96 16.18
C TYR A 39 26.96 -14.57 17.60
N ASP A 40 26.51 -15.32 18.62
CA ASP A 40 26.80 -15.22 20.06
C ASP A 40 28.12 -15.86 20.53
N SER A 41 28.97 -16.36 19.64
CA SER A 41 30.32 -16.76 20.08
C SER A 41 31.12 -15.52 20.54
N PRO A 42 31.52 -15.42 21.82
CA PRO A 42 32.43 -14.36 22.25
C PRO A 42 33.74 -14.55 21.50
N SER A 43 34.01 -13.70 20.50
CA SER A 43 35.36 -13.57 19.97
C SER A 43 36.22 -12.92 21.04
N GLU A 44 36.71 -13.74 21.97
CA GLU A 44 37.92 -13.41 22.71
C GLU A 44 39.00 -13.06 21.69
N SER A 45 39.61 -11.88 21.84
CA SER A 45 40.66 -11.32 21.00
C SER A 45 40.26 -10.69 19.65
N SER A 46 39.87 -9.41 19.68
CA SER A 46 40.49 -8.47 18.73
C SER A 46 40.49 -7.04 19.29
N SER A 47 41.69 -6.53 19.53
CA SER A 47 42.02 -5.19 19.98
C SER A 47 42.03 -4.19 18.81
N ASP A 48 40.96 -4.14 18.01
CA ASP A 48 40.90 -3.22 16.87
C ASP A 48 39.99 -2.02 17.17
N GLU A 49 40.58 -0.82 17.11
CA GLU A 49 40.01 0.51 17.31
C GLU A 49 38.95 0.92 16.26
N ASN A 50 38.37 -0.02 15.53
CA ASN A 50 37.23 0.26 14.65
C ASN A 50 35.94 0.01 15.43
N PRO A 51 35.01 0.99 15.52
CA PRO A 51 33.72 0.75 16.14
C PRO A 51 33.01 -0.37 15.37
N ARG A 52 32.96 -1.56 15.99
CA ARG A 52 32.19 -2.69 15.47
C ARG A 52 30.78 -2.20 15.19
N PRO A 53 30.16 -2.60 14.07
CA PRO A 53 28.80 -2.21 13.80
C PRO A 53 27.88 -2.58 14.98
N PRO A 54 26.87 -1.75 15.32
CA PRO A 54 25.98 -2.05 16.42
C PRO A 54 25.35 -3.41 16.14
N ARG A 55 25.45 -4.28 17.13
CA ARG A 55 25.04 -5.67 17.03
C ARG A 55 23.52 -5.73 16.84
N LEU A 56 23.09 -5.99 15.61
CA LEU A 56 21.68 -6.18 15.29
C LEU A 56 21.18 -7.48 15.95
N TRP A 57 19.97 -7.44 16.48
CA TRP A 57 19.36 -8.60 17.13
C TRP A 57 18.76 -9.55 16.08
N ALA A 58 19.07 -10.83 16.21
CA ALA A 58 18.41 -11.95 15.56
C ALA A 58 17.79 -12.86 16.63
N CYS A 59 16.79 -13.65 16.23
CA CYS A 59 16.22 -14.65 17.13
C CYS A 59 17.26 -15.74 17.41
N PRO A 60 17.49 -16.14 18.68
CA PRO A 60 18.43 -17.21 18.99
C PRO A 60 18.01 -18.54 18.35
N VAL A 61 18.99 -19.35 17.95
CA VAL A 61 18.79 -20.67 17.33
C VAL A 61 18.06 -21.67 18.25
N LYS A 62 18.16 -21.48 19.57
CA LYS A 62 17.61 -22.40 20.58
C LYS A 62 16.13 -22.19 20.88
N GLU A 63 15.52 -21.14 20.32
CA GLU A 63 14.12 -20.82 20.56
C GLU A 63 13.18 -21.83 19.88
N LYS A 64 12.21 -22.34 20.66
CA LYS A 64 11.25 -23.35 20.18
C LYS A 64 10.13 -22.75 19.34
N ASP A 65 9.77 -21.49 19.61
CA ASP A 65 8.79 -20.72 18.85
C ASP A 65 9.42 -19.39 18.42
N PRO A 66 10.21 -19.40 17.33
CA PRO A 66 10.90 -18.20 16.85
C PRO A 66 9.93 -17.09 16.48
N SER A 67 8.75 -17.46 15.95
CA SER A 67 7.73 -16.49 15.56
C SER A 67 7.22 -15.71 16.77
N ALA A 68 6.83 -16.38 17.86
CA ALA A 68 6.38 -15.68 19.07
C ALA A 68 7.46 -14.77 19.66
N VAL A 69 8.71 -15.25 19.74
CA VAL A 69 9.84 -14.47 20.28
C VAL A 69 10.14 -13.24 19.42
N ILE A 70 10.08 -13.36 18.10
CA ILE A 70 10.27 -12.24 17.17
C ILE A 70 9.16 -11.19 17.34
N LEU A 71 7.89 -11.61 17.46
CA LEU A 71 6.78 -10.67 17.69
C LEU A 71 6.91 -9.96 19.04
N ASP A 72 7.24 -10.69 20.09
CA ASP A 72 7.46 -10.13 21.43
C ASP A 72 8.64 -9.15 21.42
N LYS A 73 9.71 -9.44 20.67
CA LYS A 73 10.84 -8.51 20.48
C LYS A 73 10.43 -7.23 19.75
N CYS A 74 9.65 -7.34 18.67
CA CYS A 74 9.14 -6.17 17.95
C CYS A 74 8.25 -5.31 18.85
N LYS A 75 7.43 -5.94 19.70
CA LYS A 75 6.63 -5.23 20.72
C LYS A 75 7.52 -4.53 21.73
N ASP A 76 8.48 -5.22 22.32
CA ASP A 76 9.41 -4.64 23.29
C ASP A 76 10.13 -3.42 22.73
N LEU A 77 10.52 -3.49 21.44
CA LEU A 77 11.17 -2.39 20.76
C LEU A 77 10.30 -1.13 20.71
N LEU A 78 9.03 -1.29 20.35
CA LEU A 78 8.05 -0.19 20.28
C LEU A 78 7.70 0.34 21.68
N VAL A 79 7.44 -0.56 22.65
CA VAL A 79 7.11 -0.18 24.04
C VAL A 79 8.24 0.62 24.69
N ARG A 80 9.51 0.27 24.43
CA ARG A 80 10.67 1.04 24.92
C ARG A 80 10.71 2.47 24.39
N HIS A 81 10.05 2.74 23.27
CA HIS A 81 9.93 4.08 22.68
C HIS A 81 8.62 4.77 23.05
N GLY A 82 7.85 4.23 24.01
CA GLY A 82 6.60 4.83 24.50
C GLY A 82 5.38 4.51 23.64
N GLU A 83 5.49 3.60 22.67
CA GLU A 83 4.38 3.25 21.80
C GLU A 83 3.47 2.17 22.42
N SER A 84 2.17 2.27 22.13
CA SER A 84 1.19 1.24 22.46
C SER A 84 1.18 0.14 21.40
N VAL A 85 1.12 -1.14 21.83
CA VAL A 85 1.27 -2.29 20.94
C VAL A 85 0.28 -3.41 21.29
N ALA A 86 -0.37 -3.95 20.28
CA ALA A 86 -1.13 -5.20 20.34
C ALA A 86 -0.48 -6.28 19.47
N ILE A 87 -0.49 -7.53 19.93
CA ILE A 87 0.02 -8.69 19.20
C ILE A 87 -1.15 -9.62 18.86
N CYS A 88 -1.21 -10.07 17.62
CA CYS A 88 -2.06 -11.16 17.18
C CYS A 88 -1.18 -12.35 16.80
N ARG A 89 -1.18 -13.37 17.65
CA ARG A 89 -0.33 -14.57 17.48
C ARG A 89 -0.90 -15.54 16.45
N ASP A 90 -2.22 -15.59 16.33
CA ASP A 90 -2.92 -16.38 15.32
C ASP A 90 -3.80 -15.48 14.43
N PRO A 91 -3.37 -15.16 13.21
CA PRO A 91 -4.17 -14.36 12.28
C PRO A 91 -5.42 -15.09 11.78
N SER A 92 -5.51 -16.43 11.93
CA SER A 92 -6.68 -17.23 11.58
C SER A 92 -7.75 -17.25 12.68
N SER A 93 -7.33 -17.03 13.93
CA SER A 93 -8.20 -16.87 15.09
C SER A 93 -7.76 -15.64 15.89
N PRO A 94 -8.13 -14.41 15.46
CA PRO A 94 -7.80 -13.21 16.19
C PRO A 94 -8.39 -13.31 17.60
N GLU A 95 -7.51 -13.53 18.60
CA GLU A 95 -7.88 -13.65 20.01
C GLU A 95 -8.73 -12.43 20.37
N THR A 96 -9.98 -12.71 20.72
CA THR A 96 -11.04 -11.70 20.85
C THR A 96 -11.04 -11.05 22.24
N THR A 97 -10.00 -11.33 23.02
CA THR A 97 -9.92 -11.17 24.47
C THR A 97 -8.96 -10.08 24.90
N MET A 98 -8.41 -9.28 23.98
CA MET A 98 -7.84 -7.99 24.38
C MET A 98 -8.99 -7.04 24.71
N ALA A 99 -9.42 -7.08 25.98
CA ALA A 99 -10.09 -5.97 26.62
C ALA A 99 -9.18 -4.75 26.46
N TYR A 100 -9.44 -3.94 25.44
CA TYR A 100 -8.87 -2.60 25.39
C TYR A 100 -9.41 -1.83 26.60
N PHE A 101 -8.54 -0.99 27.16
CA PHE A 101 -8.80 -0.17 28.34
C PHE A 101 -10.25 0.33 28.41
N PRO A 102 -10.86 0.38 29.61
CA PRO A 102 -12.22 0.87 29.78
C PRO A 102 -12.42 2.17 29.02
N GLU A 103 -13.61 2.33 28.41
CA GLU A 103 -14.02 3.52 27.62
C GLU A 103 -13.78 4.86 28.34
N GLU A 104 -13.52 4.84 29.64
CA GLU A 104 -13.23 5.99 30.50
C GLU A 104 -11.80 6.56 30.34
N ASP A 105 -10.81 5.79 29.83
CA ASP A 105 -9.41 6.23 29.68
C ASP A 105 -8.89 6.26 28.23
N GLY A 106 -9.73 5.90 27.26
CA GLY A 106 -9.37 5.95 25.83
C GLY A 106 -9.41 7.39 25.30
N PRO A 107 -8.48 7.80 24.40
CA PRO A 107 -8.60 9.09 23.75
C PRO A 107 -9.97 9.19 23.06
N PRO A 108 -10.64 10.35 23.12
CA PRO A 108 -11.97 10.54 22.58
C PRO A 108 -11.99 10.14 21.11
N MET A 109 -13.09 9.52 20.66
CA MET A 109 -13.29 9.05 19.28
C MET A 109 -12.49 9.85 18.24
N GLY A 110 -11.42 9.24 17.72
CA GLY A 110 -10.59 9.81 16.66
C GLY A 110 -9.19 10.19 17.14
N LEU A 111 -8.18 9.43 16.68
CA LEU A 111 -6.76 9.45 17.05
C LEU A 111 -6.42 8.63 18.30
N GLY A 112 -6.50 7.32 18.16
CA GLY A 112 -5.92 6.36 19.11
C GLY A 112 -5.64 5.09 18.35
N GLY A 113 -4.38 4.79 18.08
CA GLY A 113 -3.97 3.59 17.38
C GLY A 113 -2.77 2.99 18.12
N HIS A 114 -2.88 1.73 18.48
CA HIS A 114 -1.72 0.93 18.85
C HIS A 114 -1.08 0.42 17.55
N TRP A 115 0.21 0.18 17.59
CA TRP A 115 0.86 -0.68 16.62
C TRP A 115 0.29 -2.08 16.75
N PHE A 116 0.04 -2.73 15.62
CA PHE A 116 -0.49 -4.08 15.60
C PHE A 116 0.49 -5.00 14.89
N ILE A 117 0.95 -6.03 15.59
CA ILE A 117 1.98 -6.96 15.13
C ILE A 117 1.39 -8.36 14.98
N GLU A 118 1.60 -8.99 13.84
CA GLU A 118 1.18 -10.37 13.58
C GLU A 118 2.19 -11.11 12.68
N PRO A 119 2.18 -12.46 12.65
CA PRO A 119 2.90 -13.21 11.64
C PRO A 119 2.42 -12.84 10.23
N SER A 120 3.35 -12.68 9.29
CA SER A 120 2.99 -12.49 7.88
C SER A 120 2.87 -13.82 7.16
N ALA A 121 1.67 -14.18 6.70
CA ALA A 121 1.44 -15.36 5.86
C ALA A 121 1.89 -15.15 4.39
N THR A 122 2.13 -13.89 4.00
CA THR A 122 2.45 -13.50 2.63
C THR A 122 3.91 -13.18 2.40
N THR A 123 4.68 -13.06 3.48
CA THR A 123 6.12 -12.77 3.45
C THR A 123 6.90 -14.00 3.89
N TYR A 124 7.76 -14.48 3.00
CA TYR A 124 8.51 -15.71 3.21
C TYR A 124 9.84 -15.66 2.47
N PRO A 125 10.85 -16.43 2.92
CA PRO A 125 12.15 -16.49 2.25
C PRO A 125 12.01 -16.97 0.81
N ARG A 126 12.81 -16.39 -0.08
CA ARG A 126 12.89 -16.77 -1.50
C ARG A 126 14.25 -17.41 -1.78
N ARG A 127 14.38 -18.00 -2.96
CA ARG A 127 15.69 -18.48 -3.44
C ARG A 127 16.64 -17.29 -3.44
N HIS A 128 17.82 -17.45 -2.83
CA HIS A 128 18.85 -16.41 -2.61
C HIS A 128 18.65 -15.47 -1.41
N SER A 129 17.63 -15.69 -0.57
CA SER A 129 17.64 -15.08 0.77
C SER A 129 18.90 -15.52 1.52
N PRO A 130 19.52 -14.65 2.35
CA PRO A 130 20.81 -14.96 2.96
C PRO A 130 20.74 -16.21 3.84
N GLU A 131 21.66 -17.15 3.61
CA GLU A 131 21.65 -18.50 4.22
C GLU A 131 22.11 -18.50 5.69
N SER A 132 22.69 -17.39 6.16
CA SER A 132 23.14 -17.26 7.56
C SER A 132 21.99 -17.17 8.57
N TYR A 133 20.74 -17.03 8.10
CA TYR A 133 19.56 -16.94 8.95
C TYR A 133 18.39 -17.73 8.37
N GLU A 134 17.56 -18.28 9.25
CA GLU A 134 16.18 -18.64 8.92
C GLU A 134 15.29 -17.40 9.02
N TRP A 135 14.38 -17.19 8.07
CA TRP A 135 13.66 -15.92 7.93
C TRP A 135 12.17 -16.07 8.26
N PHE A 136 11.70 -15.25 9.20
CA PHE A 136 10.30 -15.26 9.64
C PHE A 136 9.60 -13.97 9.27
N GLY A 137 8.45 -14.09 8.59
CA GLY A 137 7.63 -12.97 8.15
C GLY A 137 6.89 -12.29 9.30
N VAL A 138 7.02 -10.97 9.39
CA VAL A 138 6.34 -10.10 10.35
C VAL A 138 5.50 -9.10 9.57
N ARG A 139 4.26 -8.90 10.02
CA ARG A 139 3.35 -7.87 9.53
C ARG A 139 3.11 -6.86 10.64
N LEU A 140 3.49 -5.61 10.39
CA LEU A 140 3.36 -4.50 11.33
C LEU A 140 2.45 -3.44 10.73
N ARG A 141 1.30 -3.24 11.37
CA ARG A 141 0.36 -2.17 11.04
C ARG A 141 0.55 -1.01 12.00
N SER A 142 0.62 0.20 11.45
CA SER A 142 0.75 1.41 12.24
C SER A 142 -0.57 1.86 12.85
N PRO A 143 -0.49 2.74 13.87
CA PRO A 143 -1.60 3.58 14.29
C PRO A 143 -2.26 4.32 13.13
N THR A 144 -3.48 4.82 13.35
CA THR A 144 -4.12 5.73 12.40
C THR A 144 -3.65 7.15 12.67
N TYR A 145 -3.03 7.75 11.67
CA TYR A 145 -2.54 9.12 11.65
C TYR A 145 -3.51 10.03 10.89
N ARG A 146 -3.48 11.32 11.23
CA ARG A 146 -4.17 12.35 10.44
C ARG A 146 -3.20 12.96 9.45
N GLU A 147 -3.67 13.25 8.24
CA GLU A 147 -2.85 13.83 7.18
C GLU A 147 -1.98 15.05 7.57
N PRO A 148 -2.43 16.04 8.36
CA PRO A 148 -1.57 17.18 8.74
C PRO A 148 -0.29 16.78 9.49
N GLU A 149 -0.22 15.57 10.04
CA GLU A 149 0.98 15.01 10.69
C GLU A 149 2.07 14.62 9.67
N LEU A 150 1.77 14.61 8.37
CA LEU A 150 2.76 14.40 7.30
C LEU A 150 3.69 15.60 7.07
N VAL A 151 3.39 16.76 7.66
CA VAL A 151 4.19 18.00 7.51
C VAL A 151 5.43 18.00 8.43
N ASP A 152 5.60 16.99 9.28
CA ASP A 152 6.75 16.89 10.18
C ASP A 152 8.03 16.42 9.44
N LYS A 153 9.21 16.77 9.98
CA LYS A 153 10.52 16.48 9.34
C LYS A 153 10.83 14.99 9.21
N MET A 154 10.15 14.13 9.97
CA MET A 154 10.34 12.68 9.95
C MET A 154 8.98 12.00 9.89
N THR A 155 8.68 11.33 8.77
CA THR A 155 7.39 10.67 8.61
C THR A 155 7.30 9.43 9.52
N PRO A 156 6.09 8.99 9.92
CA PRO A 156 5.96 7.79 10.75
C PRO A 156 6.60 6.54 10.14
N VAL A 157 6.60 6.41 8.81
CA VAL A 157 7.27 5.32 8.10
C VAL A 157 8.79 5.41 8.25
N GLN A 158 9.37 6.62 8.08
CA GLN A 158 10.80 6.83 8.27
C GLN A 158 11.23 6.56 9.71
N TRP A 159 10.39 6.95 10.68
CA TRP A 159 10.63 6.69 12.10
C TRP A 159 10.73 5.21 12.40
N ILE A 160 9.71 4.42 12.02
CA ILE A 160 9.71 2.98 12.29
C ILE A 160 10.81 2.26 11.52
N LEU A 161 11.08 2.67 10.28
CA LEU A 161 12.18 2.12 9.49
C LEU A 161 13.53 2.33 10.18
N ARG A 162 13.80 3.54 10.69
CA ARG A 162 15.04 3.84 11.41
C ARG A 162 15.17 2.97 12.66
N LEU A 163 14.09 2.81 13.41
CA LEU A 163 14.03 2.02 14.63
C LEU A 163 14.33 0.53 14.36
N LEU A 164 13.64 -0.04 13.36
CA LEU A 164 13.80 -1.42 12.93
C LEU A 164 15.23 -1.70 12.43
N ARG A 165 15.77 -0.84 11.56
CA ARG A 165 17.13 -0.97 11.00
C ARG A 165 18.23 -0.88 12.04
N ALA A 166 18.04 -0.10 13.09
CA ALA A 166 19.04 0.05 14.15
C ALA A 166 19.07 -1.14 15.12
N THR A 167 18.04 -1.99 15.10
CA THR A 167 17.82 -2.97 16.17
C THR A 167 17.75 -4.40 15.69
N LEU A 168 17.19 -4.68 14.51
CA LEU A 168 16.86 -6.05 14.08
C LEU A 168 17.64 -6.43 12.82
N VAL A 169 17.99 -7.71 12.71
CA VAL A 169 18.44 -8.31 11.45
C VAL A 169 17.22 -8.49 10.54
N ILE A 170 17.09 -7.61 9.54
CA ILE A 170 15.94 -7.59 8.62
C ILE A 170 16.39 -7.89 7.21
N HIS A 171 15.66 -8.76 6.52
CA HIS A 171 15.78 -8.96 5.07
C HIS A 171 14.46 -8.64 4.38
N LEU A 172 14.56 -8.02 3.19
CA LEU A 172 13.41 -7.72 2.35
C LEU A 172 13.59 -8.38 1.00
N ASN A 173 12.50 -8.91 0.44
CA ASN A 173 12.49 -9.56 -0.86
C ASN A 173 11.17 -9.27 -1.61
N SER A 174 10.96 -9.87 -2.77
CA SER A 174 9.76 -9.69 -3.61
C SER A 174 8.41 -10.04 -2.95
N THR A 175 8.43 -10.58 -1.72
CA THR A 175 7.23 -10.92 -0.93
C THR A 175 6.92 -9.90 0.17
N CYS A 176 7.82 -8.93 0.43
CA CYS A 176 7.68 -7.88 1.43
C CYS A 176 6.82 -6.73 0.90
N ARG A 177 5.62 -6.55 1.45
CA ARG A 177 4.61 -5.62 0.95
C ARG A 177 4.55 -4.35 1.76
N PHE A 178 4.09 -3.29 1.10
CA PHE A 178 3.64 -2.07 1.73
C PHE A 178 2.18 -1.84 1.35
N ASN A 179 1.29 -1.80 2.34
CA ASN A 179 -0.12 -1.50 2.11
C ASN A 179 -0.48 -0.19 2.80
N VAL A 180 -1.31 0.61 2.13
CA VAL A 180 -1.85 1.85 2.69
C VAL A 180 -3.33 1.67 2.96
N HIS A 181 -3.77 2.07 4.15
CA HIS A 181 -5.17 2.17 4.48
C HIS A 181 -5.57 3.63 4.59
N VAL A 182 -6.67 4.01 3.94
CA VAL A 182 -7.23 5.37 4.06
C VAL A 182 -8.72 5.33 4.35
N LYS A 183 -9.20 6.33 5.07
CA LYS A 183 -10.63 6.59 5.28
C LYS A 183 -10.87 8.09 5.50
N PRO A 184 -12.10 8.58 5.26
CA PRO A 184 -12.47 9.92 5.68
C PRO A 184 -12.28 10.08 7.19
N ALA A 185 -11.70 11.20 7.63
CA ALA A 185 -11.48 11.43 9.05
C ALA A 185 -12.82 11.64 9.78
N LEU A 186 -12.92 11.10 11.00
CA LEU A 186 -14.07 11.25 11.89
C LEU A 186 -15.43 10.74 11.36
N MET A 187 -15.46 10.11 10.18
CA MET A 187 -16.70 9.59 9.58
C MET A 187 -16.48 8.19 8.98
N PRO A 188 -17.48 7.30 9.04
CA PRO A 188 -17.40 5.99 8.41
C PRO A 188 -17.45 6.13 6.88
N ILE A 189 -16.88 5.15 6.16
CA ILE A 189 -16.99 5.08 4.70
C ILE A 189 -18.46 4.84 4.33
N SER A 190 -19.06 5.84 3.68
CA SER A 190 -20.38 5.70 3.08
C SER A 190 -20.32 4.82 1.82
N LEU A 191 -21.44 4.19 1.46
CA LEU A 191 -21.54 3.44 0.20
C LEU A 191 -21.25 4.33 -1.02
N LEU A 192 -21.66 5.60 -0.98
CA LEU A 192 -21.39 6.54 -2.07
C LEU A 192 -19.89 6.80 -2.21
N THR A 193 -19.20 7.05 -1.10
CA THR A 193 -17.74 7.21 -1.07
C THR A 193 -17.05 5.95 -1.60
N ALA A 194 -17.52 4.76 -1.19
CA ALA A 194 -17.00 3.49 -1.68
C ALA A 194 -17.17 3.32 -3.20
N LYS A 195 -18.36 3.61 -3.74
CA LYS A 195 -18.62 3.57 -5.19
C LYS A 195 -17.73 4.53 -5.97
N LYS A 196 -17.60 5.78 -5.49
CA LYS A 196 -16.70 6.78 -6.10
C LYS A 196 -15.24 6.33 -6.06
N MET A 197 -14.80 5.82 -4.92
CA MET A 197 -13.43 5.35 -4.73
C MET A 197 -13.10 4.19 -5.66
N THR A 198 -13.97 3.17 -5.70
CA THR A 198 -13.83 2.03 -6.62
C THR A 198 -13.83 2.50 -8.07
N THR A 199 -14.68 3.46 -8.44
CA THR A 199 -14.72 4.04 -9.79
C THR A 199 -13.38 4.67 -10.17
N LEU A 200 -12.82 5.51 -9.30
CA LEU A 200 -11.51 6.15 -9.52
C LEU A 200 -10.39 5.13 -9.67
N VAL A 201 -10.33 4.14 -8.77
CA VAL A 201 -9.31 3.10 -8.82
C VAL A 201 -9.39 2.36 -10.14
N TRP A 202 -10.59 1.98 -10.59
CA TRP A 202 -10.73 1.22 -11.84
C TRP A 202 -10.37 1.99 -13.10
N VAL A 203 -10.75 3.28 -13.15
CA VAL A 203 -10.41 4.17 -14.26
C VAL A 203 -8.89 4.38 -14.33
N LEU A 204 -8.22 4.51 -13.18
CA LEU A 204 -6.79 4.81 -13.09
C LEU A 204 -5.90 3.56 -13.02
N GLU A 205 -6.46 2.36 -12.84
CA GLU A 205 -5.68 1.16 -12.51
C GLU A 205 -4.62 0.87 -13.56
N LYS A 206 -5.01 0.82 -14.84
CA LYS A 206 -4.14 0.42 -15.94
C LYS A 206 -3.05 1.45 -16.27
N GLU A 207 -3.39 2.73 -16.34
CA GLU A 207 -2.46 3.77 -16.82
C GLU A 207 -1.65 4.42 -15.68
N LEU A 208 -2.13 4.35 -14.41
CA LEU A 208 -1.45 4.92 -13.25
C LEU A 208 -0.97 3.84 -12.27
N LEU A 209 -1.87 3.05 -11.68
CA LEU A 209 -1.52 2.15 -10.56
C LEU A 209 -0.61 0.99 -10.99
N GLU A 210 -0.86 0.38 -12.15
CA GLU A 210 0.00 -0.66 -12.71
C GLU A 210 1.37 -0.12 -13.16
N ARG A 211 1.45 1.17 -13.52
CA ARG A 211 2.70 1.82 -13.93
C ARG A 211 3.64 2.01 -12.74
N VAL A 212 3.10 2.41 -11.58
CA VAL A 212 3.89 2.67 -10.37
C VAL A 212 4.05 1.43 -9.50
N CYS A 213 3.33 0.34 -9.79
CA CYS A 213 3.51 -0.92 -9.08
C CYS A 213 4.78 -1.67 -9.56
N PRO A 214 5.34 -2.53 -8.70
CA PRO A 214 6.41 -3.44 -9.09
C PRO A 214 5.98 -4.34 -10.24
N ASN A 215 6.78 -4.34 -11.30
CA ASN A 215 6.58 -5.19 -12.48
C ASN A 215 7.92 -5.79 -12.93
N SER A 216 7.84 -6.93 -13.62
CA SER A 216 8.98 -7.64 -14.17
C SER A 216 8.61 -8.15 -15.55
N TYR A 217 9.39 -7.78 -16.58
CA TYR A 217 9.10 -8.11 -17.98
C TYR A 217 7.70 -7.69 -18.46
N GLY A 218 7.20 -6.55 -17.97
CA GLY A 218 5.87 -6.05 -18.32
C GLY A 218 4.72 -6.79 -17.63
N LEU A 219 5.02 -7.68 -16.67
CA LEU A 219 4.03 -8.36 -15.85
C LEU A 219 4.10 -7.86 -14.40
N PRO A 220 2.96 -7.53 -13.77
CA PRO A 220 2.92 -7.20 -12.35
C PRO A 220 3.48 -8.35 -11.49
N TYR A 221 4.01 -8.00 -10.32
CA TYR A 221 4.47 -9.02 -9.36
C TYR A 221 3.29 -9.90 -8.89
N PRO A 222 3.54 -11.15 -8.46
CA PRO A 222 2.46 -12.08 -8.10
C PRO A 222 1.50 -11.61 -6.99
N HIS A 223 1.93 -10.66 -6.14
CA HIS A 223 1.05 -10.08 -5.13
C HIS A 223 0.10 -9.02 -5.68
N VAL A 224 0.45 -8.39 -6.80
CA VAL A 224 -0.36 -7.37 -7.45
C VAL A 224 -1.49 -8.06 -8.21
N LYS A 225 -2.69 -8.03 -7.61
CA LYS A 225 -3.92 -8.63 -8.13
C LYS A 225 -4.91 -7.53 -8.46
N THR A 226 -4.83 -7.01 -9.69
CA THR A 226 -5.63 -5.85 -10.14
C THR A 226 -7.12 -6.15 -10.12
N LEU A 227 -7.95 -5.13 -9.89
CA LEU A 227 -9.41 -5.28 -9.92
C LEU A 227 -9.87 -5.74 -11.30
N GLU A 228 -9.30 -5.16 -12.36
CA GLU A 228 -9.60 -5.52 -13.75
C GLU A 228 -9.47 -7.03 -14.01
N THR A 229 -8.45 -7.69 -13.47
CA THR A 229 -8.18 -9.10 -13.77
C THR A 229 -8.68 -10.07 -12.71
N CYS A 230 -8.69 -9.66 -11.44
CA CYS A 230 -8.86 -10.59 -10.32
C CYS A 230 -10.19 -10.46 -9.59
N SER A 231 -10.92 -9.34 -9.71
CA SER A 231 -12.15 -9.14 -8.93
C SER A 231 -13.32 -10.03 -9.41
N ARG A 232 -14.24 -10.34 -8.48
CA ARG A 232 -15.50 -11.04 -8.81
C ARG A 232 -16.36 -10.23 -9.77
N ILE A 233 -16.44 -8.92 -9.58
CA ILE A 233 -17.17 -8.03 -10.48
C ILE A 233 -16.61 -8.12 -11.90
N SER A 234 -15.27 -8.11 -12.08
CA SER A 234 -14.68 -8.35 -13.40
C SER A 234 -15.11 -9.70 -13.97
N SER A 235 -15.02 -10.77 -13.19
CA SER A 235 -15.37 -12.13 -13.63
C SER A 235 -16.81 -12.25 -14.13
N LEU A 236 -17.77 -11.52 -13.54
CA LEU A 236 -19.18 -11.55 -13.95
C LEU A 236 -19.41 -11.03 -15.38
N VAL A 237 -18.60 -10.06 -15.81
CA VAL A 237 -18.66 -9.51 -17.18
C VAL A 237 -18.10 -10.52 -18.18
N TRP A 238 -16.96 -11.15 -17.86
CA TRP A 238 -16.29 -12.13 -18.72
C TRP A 238 -17.15 -13.36 -19.05
N TYR A 239 -17.95 -13.86 -18.10
CA TYR A 239 -18.79 -15.04 -18.30
C TYR A 239 -20.17 -14.75 -18.93
N GLY A 240 -20.37 -13.59 -19.55
CA GLY A 240 -21.64 -13.22 -20.19
C GLY A 240 -22.83 -13.15 -19.21
N SER A 241 -22.56 -13.20 -17.91
CA SER A 241 -23.56 -13.16 -16.85
C SER A 241 -24.01 -11.73 -16.51
N GLY A 242 -23.32 -10.71 -17.05
CA GLY A 242 -23.72 -9.30 -17.00
C GLY A 242 -25.06 -8.99 -17.67
N GLY A 243 -25.67 -9.95 -18.38
CA GLY A 243 -27.05 -9.85 -18.86
C GLY A 243 -28.12 -10.05 -17.78
N ARG A 244 -27.76 -10.45 -16.55
CA ARG A 244 -28.75 -10.70 -15.49
C ARG A 244 -28.90 -9.49 -14.58
N SER A 245 -30.02 -8.81 -14.85
CA SER A 245 -30.68 -7.75 -14.08
C SER A 245 -30.08 -6.36 -14.21
N ARG A 246 -30.51 -5.63 -15.24
CA ARG A 246 -30.63 -4.16 -15.19
C ARG A 246 -31.09 -3.76 -13.79
N GLN A 247 -30.45 -2.73 -13.20
CA GLN A 247 -30.86 -2.11 -11.94
C GLN A 247 -32.38 -2.09 -11.81
N GLN A 248 -32.92 -2.97 -10.95
CA GLN A 248 -34.37 -3.07 -10.73
C GLN A 248 -34.87 -1.93 -9.86
N ASP A 249 -33.97 -1.29 -9.12
CA ASP A 249 -34.23 -0.17 -8.24
C ASP A 249 -34.04 1.17 -9.00
N PRO A 250 -35.14 1.91 -9.28
CA PRO A 250 -35.07 3.19 -9.99
C PRO A 250 -34.21 4.23 -9.27
N LEU A 251 -34.12 4.17 -7.93
CA LEU A 251 -33.31 5.11 -7.15
C LEU A 251 -31.82 4.85 -7.38
N ARG A 252 -31.39 3.58 -7.41
CA ARG A 252 -29.99 3.23 -7.71
C ARG A 252 -29.61 3.60 -9.13
N ALA A 253 -30.53 3.41 -10.08
CA ALA A 253 -30.33 3.85 -11.46
C ALA A 253 -30.18 5.37 -11.57
N ALA A 254 -31.01 6.14 -10.85
CA ALA A 254 -30.89 7.59 -10.81
C ALA A 254 -29.54 8.04 -10.19
N ILE A 255 -29.14 7.45 -9.06
CA ILE A 255 -27.88 7.77 -8.39
C ILE A 255 -26.68 7.42 -9.28
N SER A 256 -26.71 6.25 -9.93
CA SER A 256 -25.70 5.81 -10.90
C SER A 256 -25.57 6.83 -12.03
N LYS A 257 -26.68 7.17 -12.69
CA LYS A 257 -26.71 8.15 -13.78
C LYS A 257 -26.22 9.54 -13.38
N GLN A 258 -26.40 9.92 -12.11
CA GLN A 258 -25.96 11.21 -11.59
C GLN A 258 -24.43 11.29 -11.43
N HIS A 259 -23.75 10.16 -11.17
CA HIS A 259 -22.34 10.15 -10.82
C HIS A 259 -21.44 9.46 -11.86
N LEU A 260 -21.97 8.49 -12.59
CA LEU A 260 -21.25 7.73 -13.61
C LEU A 260 -21.51 8.37 -14.98
N PRO A 261 -20.46 8.83 -15.68
CA PRO A 261 -20.59 9.28 -17.06
C PRO A 261 -20.63 8.11 -18.04
N ASP A 262 -21.05 8.39 -19.27
CA ASP A 262 -20.86 7.46 -20.38
C ASP A 262 -19.37 7.40 -20.70
N LEU A 263 -18.77 6.22 -20.54
CA LEU A 263 -17.36 5.98 -20.81
C LEU A 263 -17.17 5.39 -22.20
N ARG A 264 -16.06 5.71 -22.87
CA ARG A 264 -15.72 5.08 -24.16
C ARG A 264 -15.40 3.61 -24.02
N ASN A 265 -14.81 3.21 -22.90
CA ASN A 265 -14.55 1.80 -22.59
C ASN A 265 -15.83 1.15 -22.05
N MET A 266 -16.58 0.48 -22.94
CA MET A 266 -17.84 -0.18 -22.60
C MET A 266 -17.68 -1.34 -21.60
N ASP A 267 -16.55 -2.05 -21.62
CA ASP A 267 -16.27 -3.11 -20.66
C ASP A 267 -16.07 -2.54 -19.25
N LEU A 268 -15.33 -1.43 -19.15
CA LEU A 268 -15.17 -0.69 -17.91
C LEU A 268 -16.50 -0.12 -17.41
N LEU A 269 -17.30 0.48 -18.30
CA LEU A 269 -18.62 0.99 -17.96
C LEU A 269 -19.51 -0.11 -17.36
N THR A 270 -19.56 -1.28 -17.99
CA THR A 270 -20.34 -2.44 -17.51
C THR A 270 -19.88 -2.89 -16.11
N ARG A 271 -18.57 -2.94 -15.85
CA ARG A 271 -18.03 -3.28 -14.52
C ARG A 271 -18.42 -2.23 -13.48
N LEU A 272 -18.39 -0.95 -13.86
CA LEU A 272 -18.79 0.15 -12.98
C LEU A 272 -20.29 0.14 -12.73
N GLU A 273 -21.14 -0.19 -13.69
CA GLU A 273 -22.58 -0.36 -13.45
C GLU A 273 -22.85 -1.41 -12.35
N LEU A 274 -22.08 -2.50 -12.30
CA LEU A 274 -22.15 -3.49 -11.21
C LEU A 274 -21.69 -2.92 -9.86
N VAL A 275 -20.66 -2.07 -9.83
CA VAL A 275 -20.26 -1.33 -8.62
C VAL A 275 -21.40 -0.44 -8.14
N TRP A 276 -22.03 0.27 -9.06
CA TRP A 276 -23.08 1.23 -8.78
C TRP A 276 -24.42 0.55 -8.45
N ASP A 277 -24.59 -0.74 -8.81
CA ASP A 277 -25.74 -1.56 -8.39
C ASP A 277 -25.64 -2.08 -6.95
N ALA A 278 -24.43 -2.22 -6.40
CA ALA A 278 -24.21 -2.70 -5.04
C ALA A 278 -25.08 -1.92 -4.02
N GLY A 279 -25.81 -2.65 -3.17
CA GLY A 279 -26.76 -2.10 -2.20
C GLY A 279 -26.16 -1.76 -0.84
N SER A 280 -24.94 -2.24 -0.56
CA SER A 280 -24.24 -1.97 0.70
C SER A 280 -22.72 -1.96 0.52
N THR A 281 -22.00 -1.36 1.48
CA THR A 281 -20.53 -1.35 1.49
C THR A 281 -19.97 -2.77 1.62
N ASP A 282 -20.63 -3.66 2.37
CA ASP A 282 -20.23 -5.06 2.52
C ASP A 282 -20.40 -5.86 1.22
N GLU A 283 -21.51 -5.65 0.51
CA GLU A 283 -21.72 -6.26 -0.81
C GLU A 283 -20.65 -5.82 -1.80
N LEU A 284 -20.35 -4.51 -1.84
CA LEU A 284 -19.26 -3.99 -2.67
C LEU A 284 -17.91 -4.57 -2.26
N ALA A 285 -17.59 -4.62 -0.96
CA ALA A 285 -16.36 -5.22 -0.45
C ALA A 285 -16.20 -6.68 -0.92
N LYS A 286 -17.28 -7.48 -0.85
CA LYS A 286 -17.31 -8.86 -1.34
C LYS A 286 -17.16 -8.97 -2.85
N GLY A 287 -17.65 -7.99 -3.61
CA GLY A 287 -17.50 -7.91 -5.06
C GLY A 287 -16.09 -7.56 -5.53
N LEU A 288 -15.32 -6.83 -4.71
CA LEU A 288 -13.93 -6.50 -5.00
C LEU A 288 -12.98 -7.68 -4.79
N LEU A 289 -13.31 -8.62 -3.90
CA LEU A 289 -12.52 -9.84 -3.71
C LEU A 289 -12.45 -10.69 -4.98
N GLY A 290 -11.43 -11.55 -5.04
CA GLY A 290 -11.35 -12.60 -6.05
C GLY A 290 -12.43 -13.66 -5.91
N THR A 291 -12.65 -14.46 -6.95
CA THR A 291 -13.69 -15.52 -6.98
C THR A 291 -13.53 -16.50 -5.82
N ASN A 292 -12.30 -16.88 -5.50
CA ASN A 292 -11.91 -17.70 -4.34
C ASN A 292 -11.93 -16.97 -2.98
N GLY A 293 -12.38 -15.71 -2.92
CA GLY A 293 -12.36 -14.89 -1.71
C GLY A 293 -11.01 -14.25 -1.37
N ALA A 294 -9.99 -14.43 -2.22
CA ALA A 294 -8.69 -13.81 -1.99
C ALA A 294 -8.75 -12.29 -2.16
N ALA A 295 -7.94 -11.58 -1.38
CA ALA A 295 -7.78 -10.13 -1.51
C ALA A 295 -7.16 -9.75 -2.88
N THR A 296 -7.69 -8.69 -3.46
CA THR A 296 -7.14 -7.92 -4.59
C THR A 296 -6.21 -6.81 -4.11
N SER A 297 -5.51 -6.14 -5.02
CA SER A 297 -4.64 -5.00 -4.70
C SER A 297 -5.41 -3.76 -4.23
N PHE A 298 -6.70 -3.67 -4.50
CA PHE A 298 -7.59 -2.69 -3.89
C PHE A 298 -8.76 -3.39 -3.23
N GLY A 299 -9.13 -2.96 -2.02
CA GLY A 299 -10.29 -3.53 -1.32
C GLY A 299 -10.87 -2.60 -0.28
N ILE A 300 -12.06 -2.95 0.20
CA ILE A 300 -12.66 -2.34 1.38
C ILE A 300 -12.50 -3.34 2.51
N ARG A 301 -11.60 -3.06 3.45
CA ARG A 301 -11.44 -3.87 4.64
C ARG A 301 -12.66 -3.63 5.54
N PRO A 302 -13.42 -4.67 5.89
CA PRO A 302 -14.51 -4.53 6.84
C PRO A 302 -13.94 -4.10 8.20
N VAL A 303 -14.82 -3.61 9.06
CA VAL A 303 -14.51 -3.35 10.47
C VAL A 303 -13.90 -4.64 11.03
N GLY A 304 -12.58 -4.64 11.25
CA GLY A 304 -12.00 -5.62 12.15
C GLY A 304 -12.66 -5.43 13.52
N LYS A 305 -12.46 -6.34 14.47
CA LYS A 305 -12.94 -6.14 15.86
C LYS A 305 -12.35 -4.88 16.55
N TYR A 306 -11.49 -4.14 15.84
CA TYR A 306 -10.86 -2.90 16.22
C TYR A 306 -11.69 -1.71 15.68
N THR A 307 -11.98 -0.77 16.57
CA THR A 307 -13.02 0.27 16.53
C THR A 307 -12.86 1.37 15.44
N HIS A 308 -12.14 1.11 14.35
CA HIS A 308 -11.75 2.16 13.39
C HIS A 308 -12.62 2.27 12.15
N GLY A 309 -13.74 1.52 12.05
CA GLY A 309 -14.59 1.53 10.86
C GLY A 309 -13.93 0.84 9.66
N PRO A 310 -14.65 0.67 8.54
CA PRO A 310 -14.06 0.14 7.32
C PRO A 310 -13.00 1.12 6.77
N THR A 311 -11.98 0.58 6.11
CA THR A 311 -10.93 1.35 5.43
C THR A 311 -10.76 0.89 3.99
N PHE A 312 -10.38 1.79 3.09
CA PHE A 312 -9.88 1.40 1.78
C PHE A 312 -8.44 0.90 1.95
N GLU A 313 -8.12 -0.28 1.41
CA GLU A 313 -6.76 -0.82 1.38
C GLU A 313 -6.20 -0.75 -0.04
N PHE A 314 -4.98 -0.25 -0.15
CA PHE A 314 -4.14 -0.27 -1.34
C PHE A 314 -2.94 -1.17 -1.09
N GLY A 315 -2.90 -2.33 -1.75
CA GLY A 315 -1.86 -3.35 -1.68
C GLY A 315 -1.12 -3.56 -3.00
N TYR A 316 -0.82 -2.47 -3.73
CA TYR A 316 -0.09 -2.51 -5.00
C TYR A 316 1.43 -2.52 -4.84
N SER A 317 1.96 -2.26 -3.64
CA SER A 317 3.35 -1.84 -3.48
C SER A 317 4.21 -2.81 -2.67
N LEU A 318 5.51 -2.79 -2.95
CA LEU A 318 6.51 -3.48 -2.15
C LEU A 318 7.13 -2.53 -1.14
N TRP A 319 7.57 -3.07 -0.01
CA TRP A 319 8.37 -2.33 0.94
C TRP A 319 9.86 -2.59 0.69
N HIS A 320 10.53 -1.63 0.03
CA HIS A 320 11.97 -1.72 -0.31
C HIS A 320 12.74 -0.41 -0.06
N PRO A 321 12.87 0.03 1.20
CA PRO A 321 13.50 1.30 1.54
C PRO A 321 15.03 1.40 1.32
N TYR A 322 15.64 0.63 0.41
CA TYR A 322 17.08 0.60 0.18
C TYR A 322 17.59 1.89 -0.47
N ARG A 323 18.56 2.61 0.13
CA ARG A 323 19.34 3.70 -0.52
C ARG A 323 18.51 4.54 -1.51
N ASP A 324 17.55 5.28 -0.97
CA ASP A 324 16.66 6.20 -1.69
C ASP A 324 15.58 5.55 -2.57
N LEU A 325 15.36 4.24 -2.41
CA LEU A 325 14.31 3.50 -3.13
C LEU A 325 13.01 3.33 -2.32
N ASP A 326 12.82 4.12 -1.27
CA ASP A 326 11.62 4.08 -0.45
C ASP A 326 10.44 4.78 -1.13
N ALA A 327 9.49 4.00 -1.65
CA ALA A 327 8.27 4.50 -2.27
C ALA A 327 7.13 4.78 -1.29
N SER A 328 7.32 4.54 0.02
CA SER A 328 6.21 4.47 0.99
C SER A 328 5.41 5.76 1.08
N GLN A 329 6.09 6.92 1.12
CA GLN A 329 5.42 8.21 1.21
C GLN A 329 4.60 8.51 -0.05
N TYR A 330 5.13 8.20 -1.23
CA TYR A 330 4.42 8.42 -2.49
C TYR A 330 3.13 7.61 -2.58
N TRP A 331 3.15 6.37 -2.08
CA TRP A 331 1.95 5.54 -1.98
C TRP A 331 0.93 6.09 -0.98
N ILE A 332 1.38 6.57 0.19
CA ILE A 332 0.50 7.21 1.17
C ILE A 332 -0.20 8.43 0.55
N ASP A 333 0.59 9.34 -0.02
CA ASP A 333 0.10 10.57 -0.63
C ASP A 333 -0.87 10.27 -1.78
N LEU A 334 -0.53 9.35 -2.68
CA LEU A 334 -1.40 8.97 -3.79
C LEU A 334 -2.75 8.43 -3.28
N SER A 335 -2.73 7.53 -2.29
CA SER A 335 -3.95 6.98 -1.69
C SER A 335 -4.83 8.06 -1.04
N ILE A 336 -4.22 9.05 -0.39
CA ILE A 336 -4.92 10.21 0.19
C ILE A 336 -5.57 11.06 -0.90
N HIS A 337 -4.84 11.39 -1.97
CA HIS A 337 -5.36 12.21 -3.06
C HIS A 337 -6.48 11.52 -3.83
N LEU A 338 -6.39 10.20 -4.02
CA LEU A 338 -7.48 9.39 -4.60
C LEU A 338 -8.74 9.47 -3.75
N LEU A 339 -8.61 9.32 -2.43
CA LEU A 339 -9.76 9.44 -1.53
C LEU A 339 -10.33 10.85 -1.55
N ARG A 340 -9.49 11.89 -1.54
CA ARG A 340 -9.92 13.29 -1.62
C ARG A 340 -10.69 13.59 -2.91
N ALA A 341 -10.30 13.00 -4.04
CA ALA A 341 -11.04 13.16 -5.29
C ALA A 341 -12.50 12.65 -5.20
N THR A 342 -12.81 11.74 -4.27
CA THR A 342 -14.19 11.27 -4.04
C THR A 342 -15.08 12.28 -3.32
N ALA A 343 -14.51 13.30 -2.66
CA ALA A 343 -15.23 14.32 -1.92
C ALA A 343 -16.02 15.28 -2.82
N ARG A 344 -15.71 15.30 -4.13
CA ARG A 344 -16.44 16.09 -5.14
C ARG A 344 -17.94 15.77 -5.11
N ASN A 345 -18.78 16.78 -5.32
CA ASN A 345 -20.23 16.57 -5.48
C ASN A 345 -20.53 15.72 -6.74
N ALA A 346 -21.79 15.37 -6.96
CA ALA A 346 -22.16 14.44 -8.04
C ALA A 346 -21.73 14.93 -9.43
N ASP A 347 -22.07 16.17 -9.79
CA ASP A 347 -21.78 16.74 -11.11
C ASP A 347 -20.27 16.92 -11.33
N SER A 348 -19.57 17.46 -10.33
CA SER A 348 -18.11 17.64 -10.39
C SER A 348 -17.35 16.32 -10.42
N PHE A 349 -17.85 15.28 -9.73
CA PHE A 349 -17.26 13.95 -9.79
C PHE A 349 -17.49 13.32 -11.17
N LYS A 350 -18.71 13.40 -11.69
CA LYS A 350 -19.06 12.87 -13.02
C LYS A 350 -18.22 13.52 -14.11
N GLN A 351 -18.11 14.84 -14.10
CA GLN A 351 -17.27 15.60 -15.04
C GLN A 351 -15.79 15.20 -14.92
N TYR A 352 -15.30 15.03 -13.69
CA TYR A 352 -13.91 14.60 -13.45
C TYR A 352 -13.63 13.21 -14.04
N ILE A 353 -14.55 12.25 -13.86
CA ILE A 353 -14.41 10.91 -14.48
C ILE A 353 -14.46 11.00 -16.02
N SER A 354 -15.34 11.83 -16.59
CA SER A 354 -15.37 12.05 -18.06
C SER A 354 -14.04 12.58 -18.58
N GLN A 355 -13.46 13.56 -17.89
CA GLN A 355 -12.17 14.16 -18.26
C GLN A 355 -11.03 13.14 -18.15
N LEU A 356 -11.05 12.25 -17.16
CA LEU A 356 -10.10 11.14 -17.07
C LEU A 356 -10.24 10.17 -18.24
N ASP A 357 -11.47 9.80 -18.63
CA ASP A 357 -11.72 8.94 -19.80
C ASP A 357 -11.24 9.59 -21.11
N ASP A 358 -11.53 10.88 -21.30
CA ASP A 358 -11.02 11.69 -22.43
C ASP A 358 -9.50 11.67 -22.50
N LEU A 359 -8.84 11.90 -21.36
CA LEU A 359 -7.39 11.94 -21.25
C LEU A 359 -6.77 10.56 -21.56
N ILE A 360 -7.29 9.49 -20.96
CA ILE A 360 -6.82 8.12 -21.17
C ILE A 360 -7.03 7.68 -22.62
N HIS A 361 -8.18 8.00 -23.21
CA HIS A 361 -8.43 7.73 -24.62
C HIS A 361 -7.45 8.51 -25.53
N GLY A 362 -7.22 9.78 -25.20
CA GLY A 362 -6.26 10.65 -25.89
C GLY A 362 -4.84 10.08 -25.91
N PHE A 363 -4.42 9.36 -24.86
CA PHE A 363 -3.10 8.70 -24.85
C PHE A 363 -2.93 7.66 -25.95
N SER A 364 -4.00 6.91 -26.26
CA SER A 364 -3.98 5.90 -27.32
C SER A 364 -4.02 6.55 -28.71
N VAL A 365 -4.88 7.56 -28.89
CA VAL A 365 -5.01 8.28 -30.17
C VAL A 365 -3.71 9.02 -30.52
N ASN A 366 -3.08 9.66 -29.54
CA ASN A 366 -1.88 10.47 -29.75
C ASN A 366 -0.58 9.68 -29.59
N SER A 367 -0.64 8.36 -29.36
CA SER A 367 0.53 7.51 -29.08
C SER A 367 1.45 8.10 -27.98
N THR A 368 0.85 8.68 -26.94
CA THR A 368 1.59 9.34 -25.86
C THR A 368 2.53 8.32 -25.18
N PRO A 369 3.81 8.65 -24.90
CA PRO A 369 4.70 7.73 -24.20
C PRO A 369 4.27 7.46 -22.76
N SER A 370 4.47 6.25 -22.26
CA SER A 370 4.04 5.81 -20.92
C SER A 370 4.60 6.67 -19.77
N THR A 371 5.77 7.29 -19.96
CA THR A 371 6.39 8.24 -19.01
C THR A 371 5.60 9.53 -18.86
N HIS A 372 4.89 9.98 -19.91
CA HIS A 372 4.05 11.18 -19.84
C HIS A 372 2.63 10.86 -19.37
N ARG A 373 2.09 9.68 -19.70
CA ARG A 373 0.70 9.31 -19.36
C ARG A 373 0.41 9.40 -17.86
N TRP A 374 1.22 8.73 -17.04
CA TRP A 374 0.99 8.69 -15.60
C TRP A 374 1.20 10.05 -14.94
N LYS A 375 2.15 10.87 -15.41
CA LYS A 375 2.34 12.26 -14.94
C LYS A 375 1.13 13.13 -15.24
N SER A 376 0.58 13.01 -16.45
CA SER A 376 -0.67 13.69 -16.81
C SER A 376 -1.84 13.25 -15.93
N LEU A 377 -1.90 11.99 -15.49
CA LEU A 377 -2.92 11.53 -14.55
C LEU A 377 -2.68 12.06 -13.12
N LEU A 378 -1.43 12.05 -12.66
CA LEU A 378 -1.05 12.61 -11.36
C LEU A 378 -1.36 14.10 -11.23
N SER A 379 -1.15 14.88 -12.30
CA SER A 379 -1.46 16.31 -12.28
C SER A 379 -2.96 16.57 -12.09
N THR A 380 -3.84 15.69 -12.61
CA THR A 380 -5.29 15.79 -12.33
C THR A 380 -5.64 15.54 -10.85
N LEU A 381 -4.77 14.83 -10.13
CA LEU A 381 -4.89 14.61 -8.68
C LEU A 381 -4.23 15.73 -7.87
N GLY A 382 -3.64 16.75 -8.52
CA GLY A 382 -2.91 17.83 -7.86
C GLY A 382 -1.47 17.46 -7.48
N LEU A 383 -0.94 16.33 -7.96
CA LEU A 383 0.42 15.88 -7.71
C LEU A 383 1.34 16.39 -8.82
N THR A 384 2.32 17.21 -8.46
CA THR A 384 3.17 17.94 -9.42
C THR A 384 4.25 17.07 -10.04
N ASP A 385 4.80 17.50 -11.17
CA ASP A 385 5.94 16.84 -11.80
C ASP A 385 7.15 16.78 -10.85
N GLU A 386 7.41 17.85 -10.09
CA GLU A 386 8.47 17.92 -9.08
C GLU A 386 8.29 16.86 -7.98
N TRP A 387 7.05 16.65 -7.52
CA TRP A 387 6.73 15.60 -6.55
C TRP A 387 6.93 14.20 -7.14
N SER A 388 6.53 14.00 -8.41
CA SER A 388 6.60 12.68 -9.06
C SER A 388 8.00 12.29 -9.53
N ALA A 389 8.91 13.23 -9.72
CA ALA A 389 10.22 12.99 -10.33
C ALA A 389 11.09 11.98 -9.56
N PRO A 390 11.23 12.04 -8.22
CA PRO A 390 11.99 11.02 -7.51
C PRO A 390 11.27 9.67 -7.49
N TRP A 391 9.93 9.65 -7.51
CA TRP A 391 9.19 8.39 -7.63
C TRP A 391 9.45 7.71 -8.98
N GLU A 392 9.53 8.48 -10.07
CA GLU A 392 9.88 7.94 -11.39
C GLU A 392 11.21 7.18 -11.37
N ALA A 393 12.22 7.74 -10.69
CA ALA A 393 13.52 7.10 -10.51
C ALA A 393 13.40 5.75 -9.78
N ILE A 394 12.55 5.67 -8.74
CA ILE A 394 12.28 4.40 -8.02
C ILE A 394 11.58 3.40 -8.93
N VAL A 395 10.58 3.85 -9.71
CA VAL A 395 9.84 2.97 -10.61
C VAL A 395 10.74 2.41 -11.72
N ASP A 396 11.72 3.19 -12.19
CA ASP A 396 12.75 2.72 -13.11
C ASP A 396 13.58 1.58 -12.52
N HIS A 397 13.76 1.53 -11.19
CA HIS A 397 14.44 0.42 -10.54
C HIS A 397 13.66 -0.90 -10.52
N TYR A 398 12.36 -0.90 -10.84
CA TYR A 398 11.61 -2.14 -11.06
C TYR A 398 11.94 -2.79 -12.42
N LYS A 399 12.45 -2.02 -13.38
CA LYS A 399 12.79 -2.53 -14.72
C LYS A 399 13.90 -3.59 -14.66
N ALA A 400 13.89 -4.49 -15.63
CA ALA A 400 14.85 -5.59 -15.70
C ALA A 400 16.31 -5.09 -15.65
N GLY A 401 17.15 -5.78 -14.88
CA GLY A 401 18.56 -5.42 -14.68
C GLY A 401 18.80 -4.44 -13.53
N HIS A 402 17.76 -3.83 -12.96
CA HIS A 402 17.88 -2.92 -11.84
C HIS A 402 17.59 -3.60 -10.49
N ARG A 403 17.89 -2.86 -9.41
CA ARG A 403 17.93 -3.36 -8.02
C ARG A 403 16.60 -3.91 -7.48
N LEU A 404 15.47 -3.31 -7.88
CA LEU A 404 14.14 -3.75 -7.45
C LEU A 404 13.46 -4.66 -8.47
N ALA A 405 14.17 -5.11 -9.50
CA ALA A 405 13.64 -6.11 -10.41
C ALA A 405 13.56 -7.47 -9.71
N TYR A 406 12.62 -8.31 -10.14
CA TYR A 406 12.23 -9.54 -9.41
C TYR A 406 13.42 -10.47 -9.11
N ARG A 407 14.38 -10.57 -10.04
CA ARG A 407 15.57 -11.42 -9.89
C ARG A 407 16.65 -10.85 -8.97
N TRP A 408 16.63 -9.54 -8.72
CA TRP A 408 17.65 -8.80 -7.97
C TRP A 408 17.19 -8.42 -6.58
N VAL A 409 15.90 -8.19 -6.40
CA VAL A 409 15.32 -7.80 -5.12
C VAL A 409 15.45 -8.92 -4.09
N ASP A 410 15.31 -10.18 -4.51
CA ASP A 410 15.49 -11.36 -3.64
C ASP A 410 16.95 -11.61 -3.24
N ARG A 411 17.91 -10.93 -3.90
CA ARG A 411 19.36 -11.09 -3.66
C ARG A 411 19.95 -9.96 -2.83
N GLN A 412 19.14 -9.00 -2.39
CA GLN A 412 19.63 -7.90 -1.56
C GLN A 412 20.10 -8.45 -0.20
N GLU A 413 21.18 -7.87 0.33
CA GLU A 413 21.64 -8.15 1.68
C GLU A 413 20.62 -7.66 2.74
N PHE A 414 20.89 -7.97 4.01
CA PHE A 414 20.09 -7.48 5.11
C PHE A 414 20.12 -5.94 5.18
N LEU A 415 19.05 -5.35 5.68
CA LEU A 415 18.97 -3.92 5.91
C LEU A 415 19.98 -3.52 6.98
N ILE A 416 20.87 -2.58 6.63
CA ILE A 416 21.86 -2.01 7.55
C ILE A 416 21.54 -0.56 7.90
N PRO A 417 22.00 -0.04 9.06
CA PRO A 417 21.89 1.38 9.40
C PRO A 417 22.61 2.26 8.37
N TYR A 418 22.02 3.41 8.02
CA TYR A 418 22.56 4.38 7.04
C TYR A 418 24.01 4.80 7.33
N GLN A 419 24.41 4.88 8.59
CA GLN A 419 25.77 5.27 8.99
C GLN A 419 26.85 4.24 8.65
N GLN A 420 26.46 3.05 8.17
CA GLN A 420 27.35 1.91 7.87
C GLN A 420 27.37 1.56 6.39
N GLU A 421 26.60 2.27 5.58
CA GLU A 421 26.66 2.15 4.14
C GLU A 421 27.91 2.86 3.63
N ASN A 422 29.03 2.13 3.56
CA ASN A 422 30.26 2.64 2.94
C ASN A 422 29.95 3.20 1.53
N PRO A 423 30.28 4.48 1.23
CA PRO A 423 30.11 5.04 -0.12
C PRO A 423 31.09 4.46 -1.17
N GLY A 424 31.85 3.41 -0.83
CA GLY A 424 33.02 2.96 -1.58
C GLY A 424 32.93 1.63 -2.33
N ARG A 425 31.78 0.92 -2.37
CA ARG A 425 31.64 -0.29 -3.21
C ARG A 425 30.68 -0.08 -4.37
N GLY A 426 31.03 0.87 -5.23
CA GLY A 426 30.71 0.74 -6.65
C GLY A 426 31.66 -0.32 -7.22
N THR A 427 31.25 -1.59 -7.25
CA THR A 427 31.89 -2.56 -8.11
C THR A 427 31.64 -2.13 -9.55
N ALA A 428 32.64 -1.47 -10.13
CA ALA A 428 32.85 -1.48 -11.56
C ALA A 428 32.82 -2.94 -12.02
N GLN A 429 31.87 -3.29 -12.89
CA GLN A 429 32.01 -4.42 -13.77
C GLN A 429 31.88 -3.90 -15.20
N ARG A 430 32.97 -4.13 -15.95
CA ARG A 430 33.11 -3.92 -17.39
C ARG A 430 32.18 -4.83 -18.17
#